data_AF-A0A376VFD3-F1
#
_entry.id   AF-A0A376VFD3-F1
#
_cell.length_a   1.000
_cell.length_b   1.000
_cell.length_c   1.000
_cell.angle_alpha   90.00
_cell.angle_beta   90.00
_cell.angle_gamma   90.00
#
_symmetry.space_group_name_H-M   'P 1'
#
loop_
_entity.id
_entity.type
_entity.pdbx_description
1 polymer ?
#
loop_
_entity_poly.entity_id
_entity_poly.type
_entity_poly.pdbx_seq_one_letter_code
_entity_poly.pdbx_strand_id
1 'polypeptide(L)'
;MYGKDRLTQPLLRMKNGKYDKEGEFTPITWDQAFDVMEEKFKTALKEKGPESIGMFGSGQWTIWEGYAASKLFKAGFRSNNIDPNARHCMASAVVGFMRTFGMDEPMGCYDDIEQADAFVLWGANMAEMHPILWSRITNRRLSNQNVTVAVLSTYQHRSFELADNGIIFTPQSDLVILNYIANYIIQKQCDKSGLL
;
A
#
# COMPACT_ATOMS: atom_id res chain seq x y z
N MET A 1 17.39 -0.87 -12.36
CA MET A 1 18.85 -0.97 -12.10
C MET A 1 19.69 -0.48 -13.28
N TYR A 2 19.48 -0.91 -14.52
CA TYR A 2 20.36 -0.55 -15.65
C TYR A 2 19.93 0.69 -16.46
N GLY A 3 19.09 1.56 -15.89
CA GLY A 3 18.75 2.83 -16.54
C GLY A 3 20.01 3.69 -16.74
N LYS A 4 20.08 4.40 -17.86
CA LYS A 4 21.28 5.18 -18.28
C LYS A 4 21.65 6.28 -17.27
N ASP A 5 20.69 6.74 -16.51
CA ASP A 5 20.71 7.91 -15.62
C ASP A 5 20.65 7.52 -14.13
N ARG A 6 21.08 6.31 -13.77
CA ARG A 6 21.20 5.91 -12.36
C ARG A 6 22.09 6.92 -11.63
N LEU A 7 21.61 7.45 -10.50
CA LEU A 7 22.39 8.32 -9.62
C LEU A 7 23.63 7.57 -9.11
N THR A 8 24.81 8.17 -9.29
CA THR A 8 26.11 7.59 -8.89
C THR A 8 26.85 8.44 -7.85
N GLN A 9 26.41 9.68 -7.61
CA GLN A 9 27.01 10.62 -6.67
C GLN A 9 25.91 11.43 -5.97
N PRO A 10 26.15 11.91 -4.73
CA PRO A 10 25.29 12.91 -4.10
C PRO A 10 25.23 14.20 -4.94
N LEU A 11 24.04 14.79 -5.03
CA LEU A 11 23.80 16.04 -5.74
C LEU A 11 23.24 17.08 -4.77
N LEU A 12 23.87 18.25 -4.71
CA LEU A 12 23.44 19.37 -3.88
C LEU A 12 23.17 20.58 -4.76
N ARG A 13 22.13 21.36 -4.44
CA ARG A 13 21.88 22.65 -5.08
C ARG A 13 22.91 23.66 -4.60
N MET A 14 23.72 24.17 -5.54
CA MET A 14 24.86 25.02 -5.24
C MET A 14 24.80 26.32 -6.05
N LYS A 15 25.22 27.43 -5.44
CA LYS A 15 25.46 28.71 -6.11
C LYS A 15 26.66 29.38 -5.45
N ASN A 16 27.64 29.82 -6.24
CA ASN A 16 28.88 30.45 -5.75
C ASN A 16 29.63 29.60 -4.69
N GLY A 17 29.73 28.29 -4.91
CA GLY A 17 30.50 27.38 -4.06
C GLY A 17 29.86 27.01 -2.71
N LYS A 18 28.59 27.35 -2.48
CA LYS A 18 27.85 27.01 -1.25
C LYS A 18 26.43 26.55 -1.55
N TYR A 19 25.81 25.88 -0.58
CA TYR A 19 24.39 25.50 -0.63
C TYR A 19 23.53 26.75 -0.88
N ASP A 20 22.63 26.64 -1.87
CA ASP A 20 21.62 27.66 -2.17
C ASP A 20 20.35 26.95 -2.65
N LYS A 21 19.19 27.36 -2.13
CA LYS A 21 17.92 26.72 -2.46
C LYS A 21 17.55 26.89 -3.94
N GLU A 22 17.96 28.00 -4.53
CA GLU A 22 17.76 28.35 -5.94
C GLU A 22 18.99 28.00 -6.81
N GLY A 23 19.91 27.18 -6.28
CA GLY A 23 21.08 26.71 -7.00
C GLY A 23 20.80 25.51 -7.92
N GLU A 24 21.79 25.21 -8.76
CA GLU A 24 21.79 24.07 -9.67
C GLU A 24 22.37 22.83 -9.01
N PHE A 25 21.87 21.64 -9.38
CA PHE A 25 22.40 20.39 -8.86
C PHE A 25 23.85 20.18 -9.32
N THR A 26 24.75 20.10 -8.36
CA THR A 26 26.18 19.91 -8.56
C THR A 26 26.63 18.69 -7.76
N PRO A 27 27.47 17.79 -8.32
CA PRO A 27 28.02 16.67 -7.57
C PRO A 27 28.88 17.10 -6.39
N ILE A 28 28.73 16.42 -5.25
CA ILE A 28 29.51 16.62 -4.03
C ILE A 28 29.92 15.27 -3.40
N THR A 29 30.80 15.30 -2.40
CA THR A 29 31.15 14.08 -1.66
C THR A 29 30.05 13.69 -0.66
N TRP A 30 30.10 12.45 -0.17
CA TRP A 30 29.20 12.00 0.91
C TRP A 30 29.39 12.79 2.20
N ASP A 31 30.63 13.09 2.58
CA ASP A 31 30.93 13.89 3.78
C ASP A 31 30.26 15.27 3.68
N GLN A 32 30.42 15.96 2.54
CA GLN A 32 29.77 17.25 2.32
C GLN A 32 28.24 17.17 2.36
N ALA A 33 27.67 16.06 1.85
CA ALA A 33 26.22 15.86 1.87
C ALA A 33 25.72 15.72 3.31
N PHE A 34 26.43 14.94 4.14
CA PHE A 34 26.09 14.77 5.54
C PHE A 34 26.37 16.01 6.38
N ASP A 35 27.43 16.77 6.13
CA ASP A 35 27.71 18.04 6.82
C ASP A 35 26.53 19.02 6.69
N VAL A 36 25.99 19.15 5.48
CA VAL A 36 24.84 20.03 5.21
C VAL A 36 23.57 19.48 5.86
N MET A 37 23.33 18.16 5.79
CA MET A 37 22.17 17.55 6.46
C MET A 37 22.25 17.72 7.98
N GLU A 38 23.41 17.54 8.59
CA GLU A 38 23.66 17.70 10.01
C GLU A 38 23.35 19.14 10.46
N GLU A 39 23.89 20.14 9.76
CA GLU A 39 23.62 21.56 10.05
C GLU A 39 22.12 21.83 10.01
N LYS A 40 21.45 21.43 8.93
CA LYS A 40 20.01 21.69 8.74
C LYS A 40 19.15 21.02 9.80
N PHE A 41 19.42 19.76 10.13
CA PHE A 41 18.69 19.04 11.17
C PHE A 41 18.94 19.65 12.56
N LYS A 42 20.20 19.96 12.92
CA LYS A 42 20.53 20.59 14.21
C LYS A 42 19.89 21.97 14.34
N THR A 43 19.90 22.78 13.29
CA THR A 43 19.25 24.10 13.28
C THR A 43 17.74 23.97 13.49
N ALA A 44 17.06 23.10 12.73
CA ALA A 44 15.62 22.87 12.88
C ALA A 44 15.24 22.37 14.29
N LEU A 45 16.00 21.39 14.81
CA LEU A 45 15.82 20.85 16.15
C LEU A 45 16.02 21.91 17.24
N LYS A 46 17.04 22.78 17.09
CA LYS A 46 17.33 23.85 18.04
C LYS A 46 16.25 24.93 18.05
N GLU A 47 15.75 25.32 16.87
CA GLU A 47 14.81 26.43 16.73
C GLU A 47 13.35 26.04 17.00
N LYS A 48 12.94 24.85 16.55
CA LYS A 48 11.53 24.44 16.50
C LYS A 48 11.26 23.06 17.09
N GLY A 49 12.29 22.35 17.55
CA GLY A 49 12.16 21.03 18.16
C GLY A 49 11.83 19.90 17.16
N PRO A 50 11.56 18.68 17.68
CA PRO A 50 11.39 17.45 16.89
C PRO A 50 10.23 17.46 15.88
N GLU A 51 9.20 18.28 16.09
CA GLU A 51 8.04 18.37 15.20
C GLU A 51 8.35 19.11 13.88
N SER A 52 9.51 19.76 13.78
CA SER A 52 9.92 20.52 12.59
C SER A 52 10.72 19.71 11.56
N ILE A 53 11.10 18.48 11.90
CA ILE A 53 11.78 17.54 11.01
C ILE A 53 10.82 16.41 10.62
N GLY A 54 11.11 15.73 9.52
CA GLY A 54 10.29 14.60 9.08
C GLY A 54 11.00 13.68 8.09
N MET A 55 10.45 12.49 7.93
CA MET A 55 10.87 11.48 6.97
C MET A 55 9.65 10.88 6.28
N PHE A 56 9.69 10.83 4.95
CA PHE A 56 8.70 10.10 4.16
C PHE A 56 9.31 8.78 3.69
N GLY A 57 8.84 7.69 4.29
CA GLY A 57 9.39 6.36 4.08
C GLY A 57 8.73 5.59 2.94
N SER A 58 9.05 4.30 2.83
CA SER A 58 8.51 3.45 1.77
C SER A 58 8.23 2.02 2.24
N GLY A 59 7.13 1.43 1.78
CA GLY A 59 6.88 -0.01 1.87
C GLY A 59 7.79 -0.85 0.97
N GLN A 60 8.61 -0.22 0.12
CA GLN A 60 9.63 -0.86 -0.70
C GLN A 60 10.99 -0.93 -0.01
N TRP A 61 11.11 -0.41 1.22
CA TRP A 61 12.28 -0.64 2.04
C TRP A 61 12.41 -2.11 2.41
N THR A 62 13.64 -2.52 2.65
CA THR A 62 13.88 -3.72 3.43
C THR A 62 13.34 -3.54 4.85
N ILE A 63 13.04 -4.66 5.52
CA ILE A 63 12.54 -4.65 6.90
C ILE A 63 13.51 -3.87 7.82
N TRP A 64 14.81 -4.09 7.67
CA TRP A 64 15.85 -3.47 8.49
C TRP A 64 16.01 -1.96 8.22
N GLU A 65 15.88 -1.50 6.98
CA GLU A 65 15.88 -0.06 6.69
C GLU A 65 14.70 0.64 7.37
N GLY A 66 13.50 0.07 7.27
CA GLY A 66 12.32 0.61 7.94
C GLY A 66 12.46 0.61 9.47
N TYR A 67 13.01 -0.47 10.05
CA TYR A 67 13.27 -0.54 11.49
C TYR A 67 14.32 0.48 11.95
N ALA A 68 15.42 0.63 11.22
CA ALA A 68 16.47 1.60 11.51
C ALA A 68 15.94 3.05 11.43
N ALA A 69 15.15 3.37 10.40
CA ALA A 69 14.50 4.67 10.23
C ALA A 69 13.53 4.97 11.39
N SER A 70 12.73 3.97 11.79
CA SER A 70 11.80 4.08 12.92
C SER A 70 12.54 4.39 14.22
N LYS A 71 13.66 3.69 14.50
CA LYS A 71 14.49 3.97 15.68
C LYS A 71 15.15 5.34 15.61
N LEU A 72 15.70 5.72 14.46
CA LEU A 72 16.33 7.02 14.26
C LEU A 72 15.37 8.16 14.60
N PHE A 73 14.14 8.11 14.07
CA PHE A 73 13.15 9.18 14.28
C PHE A 73 12.50 9.11 15.65
N LYS A 74 11.94 7.95 16.04
CA LYS A 74 11.13 7.84 17.25
C LYS A 74 11.96 7.84 18.53
N ALA A 75 13.11 7.16 18.53
CA ALA A 75 13.96 7.04 19.71
C ALA A 75 15.12 8.04 19.69
N GLY A 76 15.76 8.25 18.54
CA GLY A 76 16.88 9.19 18.39
C GLY A 76 16.41 10.64 18.43
N PHE A 77 15.70 11.07 17.40
CA PHE A 77 15.23 12.46 17.28
C PHE A 77 13.97 12.77 18.08
N ARG A 78 13.32 11.75 18.66
CA ARG A 78 12.07 11.87 19.44
C ARG A 78 10.95 12.56 18.64
N SER A 79 10.88 12.25 17.34
CA SER A 79 9.85 12.74 16.43
C SER A 79 9.01 11.58 15.90
N ASN A 80 7.70 11.78 15.84
CA ASN A 80 6.77 10.84 15.20
C ASN A 80 6.48 11.19 13.74
N ASN A 81 7.14 12.21 13.17
CA ASN A 81 7.00 12.62 11.78
C ASN A 81 7.74 11.67 10.83
N ILE A 82 7.37 10.40 10.88
CA ILE A 82 7.79 9.34 9.98
C ILE A 82 6.55 8.62 9.50
N ASP A 83 6.25 8.71 8.21
CA ASP A 83 5.10 8.03 7.59
C ASP A 83 5.49 7.53 6.20
N PRO A 84 5.06 6.33 5.77
CA PRO A 84 5.47 5.75 4.50
C PRO A 84 4.48 6.03 3.37
N ASN A 85 4.90 5.81 2.12
CA ASN A 85 3.99 5.75 0.98
C ASN A 85 2.83 4.74 1.15
N ALA A 86 3.00 3.70 1.99
CA ALA A 86 1.95 2.73 2.32
C ALA A 86 0.72 3.37 3.00
N ARG A 87 0.84 4.62 3.52
CA ARG A 87 -0.30 5.44 3.94
C ARG A 87 -1.34 5.60 2.84
N HIS A 88 -0.89 5.77 1.59
CA HIS A 88 -1.75 5.94 0.42
C HIS A 88 -2.28 4.61 -0.12
N CYS A 89 -1.92 3.49 0.48
CA CYS A 89 -2.26 2.15 -0.01
C CYS A 89 -3.03 1.35 1.05
N MET A 90 -2.37 0.98 2.15
CA MET A 90 -2.88 -0.04 3.08
C MET A 90 -3.55 0.53 4.32
N ALA A 91 -3.46 1.84 4.59
CA ALA A 91 -3.95 2.42 5.83
C ALA A 91 -5.42 2.11 6.14
N SER A 92 -6.31 2.15 5.13
CA SER A 92 -7.73 1.80 5.31
C SER A 92 -7.92 0.32 5.68
N ALA A 93 -7.13 -0.58 5.07
CA ALA A 93 -7.17 -2.01 5.39
C ALA A 93 -6.67 -2.26 6.81
N VAL A 94 -5.54 -1.69 7.20
CA VAL A 94 -4.97 -1.78 8.57
C VAL A 94 -6.00 -1.35 9.61
N VAL A 95 -6.63 -0.18 9.43
CA VAL A 95 -7.65 0.30 10.37
C VAL A 95 -8.88 -0.61 10.39
N GLY A 96 -9.27 -1.18 9.24
CA GLY A 96 -10.32 -2.19 9.15
C GLY A 96 -10.01 -3.45 9.98
N PHE A 97 -8.80 -3.99 9.85
CA PHE A 97 -8.33 -5.15 10.62
C PHE A 97 -8.28 -4.85 12.12
N MET A 98 -7.69 -3.73 12.53
CA MET A 98 -7.62 -3.33 13.94
C MET A 98 -9.00 -3.16 14.57
N ARG A 99 -9.98 -2.62 13.82
CA ARG A 99 -11.35 -2.43 14.33
C ARG A 99 -12.14 -3.74 14.45
N THR A 100 -11.91 -4.68 13.54
CA THR A 100 -12.71 -5.92 13.45
C THR A 100 -12.10 -7.05 14.27
N PHE A 101 -10.77 -7.15 14.28
CA PHE A 101 -10.04 -8.30 14.84
C PHE A 101 -9.01 -7.90 15.90
N GLY A 102 -8.65 -6.63 16.02
CA GLY A 102 -7.62 -6.17 16.98
C GLY A 102 -6.18 -6.56 16.62
N MET A 103 -5.97 -7.18 15.45
CA MET A 103 -4.69 -7.56 14.89
C MET A 103 -4.70 -7.29 13.38
N ASP A 104 -3.56 -6.86 12.84
CA ASP A 104 -3.38 -6.55 11.41
C ASP A 104 -3.07 -7.79 10.57
N GLU A 105 -3.19 -7.62 9.25
CA GLU A 105 -2.97 -8.61 8.18
C GLU A 105 -4.07 -9.69 7.99
N PRO A 106 -4.19 -10.27 6.77
CA PRO A 106 -5.16 -11.33 6.50
C PRO A 106 -4.93 -12.59 7.35
N MET A 107 -6.03 -13.24 7.76
CA MET A 107 -5.98 -14.53 8.46
C MET A 107 -5.84 -15.73 7.52
N GLY A 108 -6.17 -15.56 6.24
CA GLY A 108 -6.03 -16.58 5.19
C GLY A 108 -4.67 -16.52 4.51
N CYS A 109 -4.48 -17.34 3.49
CA CYS A 109 -3.26 -17.33 2.69
C CYS A 109 -3.57 -17.65 1.22
N TYR A 110 -2.55 -17.65 0.36
CA TYR A 110 -2.80 -17.85 -1.06
C TYR A 110 -3.31 -19.25 -1.41
N ASP A 111 -3.13 -20.25 -0.54
CA ASP A 111 -3.62 -21.63 -0.75
C ASP A 111 -5.15 -21.72 -0.74
N ASP A 112 -5.83 -20.68 -0.25
CA ASP A 112 -7.27 -20.52 -0.36
C ASP A 112 -7.72 -20.44 -1.84
N ILE A 113 -6.85 -19.97 -2.75
CA ILE A 113 -7.17 -19.83 -4.17
C ILE A 113 -7.47 -21.20 -4.79
N GLU A 114 -6.73 -22.24 -4.46
CA GLU A 114 -6.96 -23.57 -5.04
C GLU A 114 -8.18 -24.28 -4.44
N GLN A 115 -8.69 -23.78 -3.30
CA GLN A 115 -9.79 -24.39 -2.54
C GLN A 115 -11.11 -23.64 -2.70
N ALA A 116 -11.10 -22.37 -3.11
CA ALA A 116 -12.30 -21.55 -3.24
C ALA A 116 -13.28 -22.06 -4.32
N ASP A 117 -14.56 -22.01 -4.02
CA ASP A 117 -15.65 -22.27 -4.98
C ASP A 117 -16.19 -21.00 -5.63
N ALA A 118 -15.92 -19.84 -5.04
CA ALA A 118 -16.27 -18.55 -5.61
C ALA A 118 -15.19 -17.49 -5.33
N PHE A 119 -14.97 -16.62 -6.30
CA PHE A 119 -14.13 -15.42 -6.16
C PHE A 119 -14.98 -14.18 -6.37
N VAL A 120 -14.83 -13.18 -5.50
CA VAL A 120 -15.49 -11.88 -5.64
C VAL A 120 -14.44 -10.78 -5.58
N LEU A 121 -14.18 -10.15 -6.72
CA LEU A 121 -13.23 -9.05 -6.82
C LEU A 121 -13.93 -7.71 -6.62
N TRP A 122 -13.73 -7.11 -5.44
CA TRP A 122 -14.27 -5.79 -5.10
C TRP A 122 -13.37 -4.66 -5.60
N GLY A 123 -13.46 -4.34 -6.89
CA GLY A 123 -12.67 -3.28 -7.54
C GLY A 123 -11.22 -3.67 -7.85
N ALA A 124 -10.80 -4.89 -7.51
CA ALA A 124 -9.43 -5.35 -7.72
C ALA A 124 -9.17 -5.75 -9.18
N ASN A 125 -8.35 -4.97 -9.90
CA ASN A 125 -7.83 -5.36 -11.22
C ASN A 125 -6.64 -6.33 -11.08
N MET A 126 -6.93 -7.55 -10.63
CA MET A 126 -5.89 -8.56 -10.37
C MET A 126 -5.10 -8.95 -11.62
N ALA A 127 -5.74 -8.91 -12.80
CA ALA A 127 -5.10 -9.24 -14.06
C ALA A 127 -3.84 -8.40 -14.36
N GLU A 128 -3.80 -7.14 -13.91
CA GLU A 128 -2.69 -6.23 -14.18
C GLU A 128 -1.87 -5.89 -12.92
N MET A 129 -2.49 -5.88 -11.73
CA MET A 129 -1.82 -5.46 -10.49
C MET A 129 -1.34 -6.63 -9.63
N HIS A 130 -1.92 -7.83 -9.80
CA HIS A 130 -1.52 -9.05 -9.08
C HIS A 130 -1.49 -10.28 -10.02
N PRO A 131 -0.72 -10.22 -11.12
CA PRO A 131 -0.88 -11.15 -12.24
C PRO A 131 -0.65 -12.63 -11.89
N ILE A 132 0.23 -12.93 -10.93
CA ILE A 132 0.49 -14.31 -10.51
C ILE A 132 -0.67 -14.86 -9.66
N LEU A 133 -1.28 -14.05 -8.80
CA LEU A 133 -2.49 -14.46 -8.08
C LEU A 133 -3.66 -14.62 -9.06
N TRP A 134 -3.79 -13.73 -10.04
CA TRP A 134 -4.79 -13.86 -11.10
C TRP A 134 -4.61 -15.12 -11.94
N SER A 135 -3.36 -15.50 -12.23
CA SER A 135 -3.06 -16.77 -12.92
C SER A 135 -3.56 -17.96 -12.11
N ARG A 136 -3.44 -17.94 -10.77
CA ARG A 136 -3.96 -19.01 -9.90
C ARG A 136 -5.49 -19.05 -9.90
N ILE A 137 -6.15 -17.90 -9.82
CA ILE A 137 -7.62 -17.79 -9.95
C ILE A 137 -8.10 -18.32 -11.30
N THR A 138 -7.42 -17.91 -12.39
CA THR A 138 -7.68 -18.40 -13.75
C THR A 138 -7.57 -19.92 -13.82
N ASN A 139 -6.51 -20.50 -13.27
CA ASN A 139 -6.34 -21.95 -13.25
C ASN A 139 -7.46 -22.63 -12.46
N ARG A 140 -7.79 -22.16 -11.26
CA ARG A 140 -8.87 -22.71 -10.43
C ARG A 140 -10.21 -22.65 -11.16
N ARG A 141 -10.55 -21.51 -11.77
CA ARG A 141 -11.80 -21.31 -12.51
C ARG A 141 -11.89 -22.17 -13.76
N LEU A 142 -10.83 -22.26 -14.56
CA LEU A 142 -10.86 -23.00 -15.83
C LEU A 142 -10.73 -24.52 -15.65
N SER A 143 -10.13 -24.98 -14.54
CA SER A 143 -10.02 -26.42 -14.22
C SER A 143 -11.26 -26.99 -13.52
N ASN A 144 -12.18 -26.15 -13.06
CA ASN A 144 -13.39 -26.58 -12.37
C ASN A 144 -14.61 -25.74 -12.77
N GLN A 145 -15.56 -26.35 -13.48
CA GLN A 145 -16.77 -25.68 -13.96
C GLN A 145 -17.72 -25.24 -12.83
N ASN A 146 -17.55 -25.76 -11.61
CA ASN A 146 -18.35 -25.38 -10.44
C ASN A 146 -17.81 -24.13 -9.73
N VAL A 147 -16.64 -23.63 -10.13
CA VAL A 147 -16.08 -22.40 -9.58
C VAL A 147 -16.67 -21.21 -10.31
N THR A 148 -17.03 -20.16 -9.57
CA THR A 148 -17.59 -18.92 -10.14
C THR A 148 -16.67 -17.72 -9.85
N VAL A 149 -16.51 -16.81 -10.82
CA VAL A 149 -15.75 -15.56 -10.68
C VAL A 149 -16.68 -14.36 -10.90
N ALA A 150 -16.87 -13.55 -9.85
CA ALA A 150 -17.56 -12.27 -9.91
C ALA A 150 -16.56 -11.11 -9.87
N VAL A 151 -16.70 -10.15 -10.78
CA VAL A 151 -15.83 -8.96 -10.86
C VAL A 151 -16.68 -7.71 -10.78
N LEU A 152 -16.50 -6.94 -9.72
CA LEU A 152 -17.15 -5.65 -9.51
C LEU A 152 -16.11 -4.56 -9.78
N SER A 153 -16.44 -3.56 -10.59
CA SER A 153 -15.55 -2.43 -10.86
C SER A 153 -16.30 -1.17 -11.23
N THR A 154 -15.62 -0.01 -11.23
CA THR A 154 -16.19 1.26 -11.71
C THR A 154 -15.94 1.48 -13.20
N TYR A 155 -15.11 0.64 -13.82
CA TYR A 155 -14.83 0.62 -15.26
C TYR A 155 -14.44 -0.80 -15.69
N GLN A 156 -14.58 -1.13 -16.97
CA GLN A 156 -14.20 -2.45 -17.48
C GLN A 156 -12.67 -2.53 -17.67
N HIS A 157 -12.06 -3.64 -17.27
CA HIS A 157 -10.63 -3.94 -17.43
C HIS A 157 -10.42 -5.45 -17.62
N ARG A 158 -9.17 -5.90 -17.81
CA ARG A 158 -8.83 -7.28 -18.20
C ARG A 158 -9.35 -8.37 -17.25
N SER A 159 -9.63 -8.05 -15.99
CA SER A 159 -10.20 -9.05 -15.06
C SER A 159 -11.63 -9.46 -15.45
N PHE A 160 -12.36 -8.65 -16.22
CA PHE A 160 -13.70 -9.00 -16.73
C PHE A 160 -13.67 -10.16 -17.73
N GLU A 161 -12.53 -10.45 -18.36
CA GLU A 161 -12.42 -11.51 -19.38
C GLU A 161 -12.67 -12.93 -18.82
N LEU A 162 -12.46 -13.14 -17.51
CA LEU A 162 -12.74 -14.40 -16.82
C LEU A 162 -14.07 -14.37 -16.04
N ALA A 163 -14.72 -13.21 -15.94
CA ALA A 163 -15.85 -13.04 -15.04
C ALA A 163 -17.10 -13.78 -15.54
N ASP A 164 -17.65 -14.67 -14.72
CA ASP A 164 -18.99 -15.24 -14.90
C ASP A 164 -20.06 -14.18 -14.60
N ASN A 165 -19.78 -13.30 -13.64
CA ASN A 165 -20.65 -12.18 -13.27
C ASN A 165 -19.84 -10.87 -13.19
N GLY A 166 -19.90 -10.09 -14.26
CA GLY A 166 -19.27 -8.76 -14.34
C GLY A 166 -20.25 -7.64 -13.99
N ILE A 167 -19.88 -6.79 -13.03
CA ILE A 167 -20.72 -5.67 -12.57
C ILE A 167 -19.92 -4.37 -12.66
N ILE A 168 -20.48 -3.40 -13.40
CA ILE A 168 -20.02 -2.01 -13.35
C ILE A 168 -20.93 -1.23 -12.40
N PHE A 169 -20.34 -0.57 -11.40
CA PHE A 169 -21.09 0.19 -10.40
C PHE A 169 -20.60 1.64 -10.29
N THR A 170 -21.50 2.54 -9.87
CA THR A 170 -21.19 3.96 -9.62
C THR A 170 -20.16 4.08 -8.50
N PRO A 171 -19.10 4.90 -8.63
CA PRO A 171 -18.13 5.09 -7.55
C PRO A 171 -18.80 5.33 -6.19
N GLN A 172 -18.32 4.62 -5.17
CA GLN A 172 -18.79 4.68 -3.78
C GLN A 172 -20.16 4.04 -3.49
N SER A 173 -20.81 3.41 -4.47
CA SER A 173 -22.02 2.60 -4.23
C SER A 173 -21.74 1.17 -3.75
N ASP A 174 -20.47 0.76 -3.70
CA ASP A 174 -20.00 -0.50 -3.09
C ASP A 174 -20.49 -0.69 -1.65
N LEU A 175 -20.51 0.39 -0.85
CA LEU A 175 -21.08 0.38 0.50
C LEU A 175 -22.56 -0.06 0.54
N VAL A 176 -23.35 0.33 -0.47
CA VAL A 176 -24.74 -0.08 -0.59
C VAL A 176 -24.84 -1.56 -0.95
N ILE A 177 -23.99 -2.03 -1.86
CA ILE A 177 -23.95 -3.45 -2.26
C ILE A 177 -23.57 -4.32 -1.05
N LEU A 178 -22.57 -3.93 -0.26
CA LEU A 178 -22.17 -4.65 0.95
C LEU A 178 -23.32 -4.75 1.96
N ASN A 179 -24.00 -3.64 2.26
CA ASN A 179 -25.15 -3.64 3.16
C ASN A 179 -26.34 -4.44 2.61
N TYR A 180 -26.57 -4.40 1.29
CA TYR A 180 -27.58 -5.20 0.64
C TYR A 180 -27.31 -6.70 0.78
N ILE A 181 -26.06 -7.15 0.56
CA ILE A 181 -25.67 -8.56 0.73
C ILE A 181 -25.90 -8.99 2.18
N ALA A 182 -25.48 -8.19 3.16
CA ALA A 182 -25.71 -8.48 4.58
C ALA A 182 -27.21 -8.62 4.90
N ASN A 183 -28.03 -7.68 4.45
CA ASN A 183 -29.49 -7.75 4.62
C ASN A 183 -30.09 -8.98 3.90
N TYR A 184 -29.64 -9.29 2.69
CA TYR A 184 -30.09 -10.45 1.94
C TYR A 184 -29.80 -11.76 2.68
N ILE A 185 -28.60 -11.89 3.26
CA ILE A 185 -28.21 -13.02 4.09
C ILE A 185 -29.18 -13.16 5.27
N ILE A 186 -29.45 -12.08 6.02
CA ILE A 186 -30.41 -12.10 7.14
C ILE A 186 -31.81 -12.53 6.67
N GLN A 187 -32.31 -11.95 5.57
CA GLN A 187 -33.62 -12.27 5.02
C GLN A 187 -33.75 -13.73 4.55
N LYS A 188 -32.64 -14.38 4.16
CA LYS A 188 -32.64 -15.76 3.67
C LYS A 188 -32.18 -16.80 4.69
N GLN A 189 -31.48 -16.40 5.77
CA GLN A 189 -30.90 -17.30 6.78
C GLN A 189 -31.58 -17.25 8.15
N CYS A 190 -32.67 -16.49 8.33
CA CYS A 190 -33.49 -16.53 9.56
C CYS A 190 -34.01 -17.94 9.98
N ASP A 191 -33.83 -18.99 9.17
CA ASP A 191 -34.26 -20.37 9.47
C ASP A 191 -33.12 -21.35 9.86
N LYS A 192 -31.86 -20.93 9.94
CA LYS A 192 -30.75 -21.84 10.32
C LYS A 192 -29.84 -21.21 11.38
N SER A 193 -30.21 -21.44 12.64
CA SER A 193 -29.43 -21.08 13.82
C SER A 193 -28.22 -22.02 13.98
N GLY A 194 -27.15 -21.72 13.25
CA GLY A 194 -25.82 -22.31 13.41
C GLY A 194 -24.81 -21.28 12.93
N LEU A 195 -23.95 -20.85 13.84
CA LEU A 195 -23.01 -19.73 13.74
C LEU A 195 -22.39 -19.49 12.35
N LEU A 196 -22.41 -18.20 11.96
CA LEU A 196 -21.22 -17.50 11.49
C LEU A 196 -20.05 -17.71 12.46
#